data_AF-A0A1L6JG49-F1
#
_entry.id   AF-A0A1L6JG49-F1
#
_cell.length_a   1.000
_cell.length_b   1.000
_cell.length_c   1.000
_cell.angle_alpha   90.00
_cell.angle_beta   90.00
_cell.angle_gamma   90.00
#
_symmetry.space_group_name_H-M   'P 1'
#
loop_
_entity.id
_entity.type
_entity.pdbx_description
1 polymer ?
#
loop_
_entity_poly.entity_id
_entity_poly.type
_entity_poly.pdbx_seq_one_letter_code
_entity_poly.pdbx_strand_id
1 'polypeptide(L)'
;MPVFVQLDGRPVILIGSGATAEAKRRLLERAGAMIVGEESDARLAIIAGDDPEPAAARLKARGILVNVADRPDLCDFTLPAIVERDPVTIAIGTGGASAGLAAALRQRFETMLPTSLGGLADALKGSRDAIRAHWPDASERRRAIGAALAGALDPLADQDAGAVERWLAMPGAQHAGTVRITLRSTDPDDLSLREARLLAQADRVTHRGDVPGTILIRARADAERIACEAPPANLPGLTVDLEMAI
;
A
#
# COMPACT_ATOMS: atom_id res chain seq x y z
N MET A 1 4.73 9.72 9.98
CA MET A 1 4.05 8.44 9.66
C MET A 1 2.86 8.76 8.76
N PRO A 2 2.74 8.14 7.56
CA PRO A 2 1.57 8.35 6.70
C PRO A 2 0.33 7.65 7.28
N VAL A 3 -0.83 8.31 7.20
CA VAL A 3 -2.13 7.76 7.65
C VAL A 3 -3.22 8.12 6.64
N PHE A 4 -4.17 7.20 6.43
CA PHE A 4 -5.38 7.46 5.65
C PHE A 4 -6.52 7.79 6.62
N VAL A 5 -7.13 8.97 6.46
CA VAL A 5 -8.23 9.41 7.31
C VAL A 5 -9.56 9.18 6.58
N GLN A 6 -10.50 8.51 7.25
CA GLN A 6 -11.87 8.35 6.75
C GLN A 6 -12.64 9.64 7.02
N LEU A 7 -13.03 10.35 5.97
CA LEU A 7 -13.69 11.66 6.05
C LEU A 7 -15.16 11.66 5.64
N ASP A 8 -15.69 10.53 5.17
CA ASP A 8 -17.08 10.44 4.74
C ASP A 8 -18.05 10.90 5.84
N GLY A 9 -18.81 11.95 5.54
CA GLY A 9 -19.75 12.61 6.46
C GLY A 9 -19.12 13.36 7.63
N ARG A 10 -17.78 13.46 7.72
CA ARG A 10 -17.09 14.09 8.87
C ARG A 10 -16.81 15.58 8.64
N PRO A 11 -16.97 16.42 9.68
CA PRO A 11 -16.70 17.84 9.58
C PRO A 11 -15.20 18.13 9.43
N VAL A 12 -14.85 18.94 8.44
CA VAL A 12 -13.51 19.50 8.24
C VAL A 12 -13.61 21.01 8.05
N ILE A 13 -12.87 21.76 8.86
CA ILE A 13 -12.84 23.21 8.75
C ILE A 13 -12.04 23.61 7.52
N LEU A 14 -12.59 24.48 6.68
CA LEU A 14 -11.86 25.13 5.59
C LEU A 14 -11.98 26.65 5.74
N ILE A 15 -10.85 27.31 5.95
CA ILE A 15 -10.77 28.77 6.09
C ILE A 15 -10.02 29.34 4.90
N GLY A 16 -10.55 30.43 4.35
CA GLY A 16 -9.93 31.19 3.26
C GLY A 16 -10.72 31.16 1.96
N SER A 17 -10.17 31.82 0.94
CA SER A 17 -10.83 32.05 -0.34
C SER A 17 -9.84 32.00 -1.50
N GLY A 18 -10.36 31.97 -2.73
CA GLY A 18 -9.55 31.96 -3.94
C GLY A 18 -9.14 30.56 -4.40
N ALA A 19 -8.22 30.50 -5.37
CA ALA A 19 -7.91 29.26 -6.09
C ALA A 19 -7.37 28.14 -5.20
N THR A 20 -6.53 28.48 -4.20
CA THR A 20 -5.96 27.51 -3.27
C THR A 20 -7.04 26.90 -2.37
N ALA A 21 -7.91 27.72 -1.77
CA ALA A 21 -9.03 27.24 -0.95
C ALA A 21 -9.98 26.36 -1.77
N GLU A 22 -10.27 26.76 -3.00
CA GLU A 22 -11.13 26.02 -3.93
C GLU A 22 -10.52 24.68 -4.36
N ALA A 23 -9.20 24.61 -4.54
CA ALA A 23 -8.50 23.34 -4.76
C ALA A 23 -8.60 22.40 -3.54
N LYS A 24 -8.51 22.92 -2.31
CA LYS A 24 -8.67 22.13 -1.07
C LYS A 24 -10.12 21.68 -0.87
N ARG A 25 -11.10 22.53 -1.21
CA ARG A 25 -12.53 22.19 -1.22
C ARG A 25 -12.81 20.95 -2.05
N ARG A 26 -12.40 20.93 -3.32
CA ARG A 26 -12.58 19.77 -4.20
C ARG A 26 -11.95 18.49 -3.67
N LEU A 27 -10.79 18.59 -3.01
CA LEU A 27 -10.13 17.44 -2.39
C LEU A 27 -10.94 16.90 -1.20
N LEU A 28 -11.47 17.78 -0.36
CA LEU A 28 -12.31 17.42 0.79
C LEU A 28 -13.65 16.82 0.35
N GLU A 29 -14.32 17.43 -0.63
CA GLU A 29 -15.59 16.93 -1.17
C GLU A 29 -15.44 15.55 -1.80
N ARG A 30 -14.38 15.33 -2.59
CA ARG A 30 -14.05 14.00 -3.13
C ARG A 30 -13.81 12.95 -2.05
N ALA A 31 -13.27 13.34 -0.91
CA ALA A 31 -13.08 12.46 0.24
C ALA A 31 -14.36 12.27 1.09
N GLY A 32 -15.50 12.85 0.68
CA GLY A 32 -16.78 12.78 1.38
C GLY A 32 -16.87 13.69 2.61
N ALA A 33 -15.93 14.61 2.80
CA ALA A 33 -15.90 15.49 3.97
C ALA A 33 -17.04 16.51 3.95
N MET A 34 -17.62 16.76 5.12
CA MET A 34 -18.52 17.88 5.34
C MET A 34 -17.71 19.14 5.63
N ILE A 35 -17.66 20.07 4.67
CA ILE A 35 -16.89 21.31 4.84
C ILE A 35 -17.67 22.27 5.74
N VAL A 36 -17.02 22.74 6.82
CA VAL A 36 -17.63 23.61 7.83
C VAL A 36 -16.78 24.85 8.12
N GLY A 37 -17.38 25.85 8.77
CA GLY A 37 -16.71 27.09 9.18
C GLY A 37 -15.92 26.94 10.50
N GLU A 38 -15.09 27.94 10.81
CA GLU A 38 -14.15 27.93 11.96
C GLU A 38 -14.80 27.55 13.29
N GLU A 39 -16.00 28.04 13.59
CA GLU A 39 -16.69 27.83 14.87
C GLU A 39 -17.22 26.41 15.08
N SER A 40 -17.21 25.55 14.05
CA SER A 40 -17.78 24.20 14.15
C SER A 40 -16.86 23.23 14.89
N ASP A 41 -17.43 22.19 15.52
CA ASP A 41 -16.63 21.11 16.09
C ASP A 41 -16.08 20.21 14.97
N ALA A 42 -14.76 20.18 14.85
CA ALA A 42 -14.03 19.37 13.86
C ALA A 42 -12.72 18.86 14.47
N ARG A 43 -12.05 17.95 13.76
CA ARG A 43 -10.72 17.43 14.17
C ARG A 43 -9.60 17.83 13.22
N LEU A 44 -9.96 18.26 12.01
CA LEU A 44 -9.04 18.74 10.99
C LEU A 44 -9.48 20.12 10.51
N ALA A 45 -8.48 20.96 10.23
CA ALA A 45 -8.67 22.24 9.57
C ALA A 45 -7.65 22.43 8.44
N ILE A 46 -8.10 23.02 7.34
CA ILE A 46 -7.24 23.51 6.27
C ILE A 46 -7.43 25.02 6.15
N ILE A 47 -6.32 25.77 6.14
CA ILE A 47 -6.31 27.23 6.02
C ILE A 47 -5.60 27.59 4.72
N ALA A 48 -6.26 28.38 3.88
CA ALA A 48 -5.74 28.84 2.60
C ALA A 48 -6.05 30.34 2.41
N GLY A 49 -5.24 31.21 3.01
CA GLY A 49 -5.40 32.66 2.95
C GLY A 49 -4.13 33.40 3.39
N ASP A 50 -4.15 34.73 3.33
CA ASP A 50 -2.95 35.59 3.44
C ASP A 50 -2.44 35.80 4.88
N ASP A 51 -3.33 35.79 5.88
CA ASP A 51 -2.98 35.93 7.31
C ASP A 51 -3.46 34.69 8.10
N PRO A 52 -2.82 33.52 7.90
CA PRO A 52 -3.27 32.27 8.51
C PRO A 52 -2.91 32.13 9.99
N GLU A 53 -1.92 32.87 10.50
CA GLU A 53 -1.36 32.71 11.85
C GLU A 53 -2.41 32.81 12.97
N PRO A 54 -3.31 33.83 12.98
CA PRO A 54 -4.29 33.96 14.05
C PRO A 54 -5.30 32.80 14.05
N ALA A 55 -5.76 32.38 12.87
CA ALA A 55 -6.69 31.26 12.73
C ALA A 55 -6.03 29.93 13.12
N ALA A 56 -4.79 29.70 12.68
CA ALA A 56 -4.02 28.52 13.04
C ALA A 56 -3.83 28.42 14.55
N ALA A 57 -3.46 29.52 15.23
CA ALA A 57 -3.30 29.55 16.67
C ALA A 57 -4.60 29.21 17.42
N ARG A 58 -5.73 29.81 17.02
CA ARG A 58 -7.05 29.53 17.63
C ARG A 58 -7.48 28.07 17.44
N LEU A 59 -7.31 27.52 16.25
CA LEU A 59 -7.66 26.13 15.95
C LEU A 59 -6.77 25.14 16.71
N LYS A 60 -5.46 25.37 16.74
CA LYS A 60 -4.53 24.53 17.52
C LYS A 60 -4.80 24.57 19.02
N ALA A 61 -5.16 25.74 19.56
CA ALA A 61 -5.57 25.87 20.97
C ALA A 61 -6.81 25.02 21.32
N ARG A 62 -7.63 24.67 20.32
CA ARG A 62 -8.79 23.75 20.46
C ARG A 62 -8.42 22.28 20.27
N GLY A 63 -7.15 21.96 20.04
CA GLY A 63 -6.69 20.59 19.75
C GLY A 63 -7.02 20.12 18.32
N ILE A 64 -7.32 21.04 17.40
CA ILE A 64 -7.59 20.72 15.99
C ILE A 64 -6.26 20.64 15.24
N LEU A 65 -6.06 19.59 14.46
CA LEU A 65 -4.88 19.50 13.58
C LEU A 65 -5.07 20.46 12.40
N VAL A 66 -4.07 21.29 12.14
CA VAL A 66 -4.13 22.33 11.12
C VAL A 66 -3.17 22.02 9.96
N ASN A 67 -3.63 22.19 8.72
CA ASN A 67 -2.78 22.32 7.55
C ASN A 67 -2.94 23.72 6.98
N VAL A 68 -1.84 24.47 6.85
CA VAL A 68 -1.83 25.80 6.24
C VAL A 68 -1.17 25.72 4.88
N ALA A 69 -1.87 26.17 3.84
CA ALA A 69 -1.32 26.22 2.49
C ALA A 69 -0.05 27.10 2.47
N ASP A 70 0.99 26.59 1.80
CA ASP A 70 2.26 27.29 1.59
C ASP A 70 3.02 27.73 2.86
N ARG A 71 2.60 27.26 4.05
CA ARG A 71 3.24 27.54 5.34
C ARG A 71 3.51 26.24 6.14
N PRO A 72 4.55 25.46 5.77
CA PRO A 72 4.87 24.19 6.42
C PRO A 72 5.05 24.29 7.94
N ASP A 73 5.65 25.38 8.43
CA ASP A 73 5.92 25.60 9.86
C ASP A 73 4.64 25.75 10.70
N LEU A 74 3.52 26.06 10.06
CA LEU A 74 2.21 26.15 10.72
C LEU A 74 1.41 24.84 10.64
N CYS A 75 1.89 23.83 9.91
CA CYS A 75 1.17 22.58 9.69
C CYS A 75 1.44 21.53 10.78
N ASP A 76 0.40 20.83 11.23
CA ASP A 76 0.50 19.60 12.03
C ASP A 76 0.49 18.35 11.15
N PHE A 77 0.01 18.48 9.91
CA PHE A 77 -0.01 17.42 8.91
C PHE A 77 0.17 17.98 7.50
N THR A 78 0.54 17.11 6.56
CA THR A 78 0.72 17.46 5.15
C THR A 78 -0.29 16.72 4.28
N LEU A 79 -0.64 17.32 3.14
CA LEU A 79 -1.48 16.70 2.13
C LEU A 79 -0.56 16.13 1.03
N PRO A 80 -0.58 14.80 0.79
CA PRO A 80 0.28 14.18 -0.21
C PRO A 80 -0.23 14.44 -1.64
N ALA A 81 0.62 14.15 -2.63
CA ALA A 81 0.12 13.93 -3.99
C ALA A 81 -0.62 12.58 -4.02
N ILE A 82 -1.80 12.53 -4.64
CA ILE A 82 -2.67 11.35 -4.62
C ILE A 82 -2.88 10.84 -6.04
N VAL A 83 -2.77 9.53 -6.23
CA VAL A 83 -3.30 8.81 -7.40
C VAL A 83 -4.47 7.96 -6.93
N GLU A 84 -5.57 8.02 -7.67
CA GLU A 84 -6.80 7.32 -7.31
C GLU A 84 -7.30 6.45 -8.47
N ARG A 85 -7.65 5.22 -8.12
CA ARG A 85 -8.32 4.20 -8.92
C ARG A 85 -9.33 3.53 -8.00
N ASP A 86 -10.35 4.28 -7.59
CA ASP A 86 -11.31 3.91 -6.54
C ASP A 86 -11.69 2.41 -6.60
N PRO A 87 -11.50 1.63 -5.51
CA PRO A 87 -11.10 2.02 -4.15
C PRO A 87 -9.58 2.07 -3.87
N VAL A 88 -8.72 1.87 -4.88
CA VAL A 88 -7.26 1.88 -4.71
C VAL A 88 -6.73 3.31 -4.69
N THR A 89 -6.04 3.67 -3.61
CA THR A 89 -5.43 4.99 -3.43
C THR A 89 -3.93 4.87 -3.16
N ILE A 90 -3.13 5.69 -3.85
CA ILE A 90 -1.69 5.85 -3.57
C ILE A 90 -1.44 7.28 -3.11
N ALA A 91 -0.79 7.41 -1.95
CA ALA A 91 -0.36 8.69 -1.39
C ALA A 91 1.17 8.82 -1.50
N ILE A 92 1.63 9.92 -2.08
CA ILE A 92 3.05 10.20 -2.35
C ILE A 92 3.45 11.43 -1.54
N GLY A 93 4.35 11.23 -0.59
CA GLY A 93 4.94 12.29 0.23
C GLY A 93 6.45 12.33 0.08
N THR A 94 7.02 13.53 0.04
CA THR A 94 8.48 13.75 -0.03
C THR A 94 9.05 14.30 1.28
N GLY A 95 8.26 14.28 2.37
CA GLY A 95 8.67 14.85 3.66
C GLY A 95 9.00 16.35 3.59
N GLY A 96 8.45 17.07 2.62
CA GLY A 96 8.76 18.49 2.37
C GLY A 96 9.95 18.73 1.43
N ALA A 97 10.68 17.69 1.00
CA ALA A 97 11.88 17.88 0.17
C ALA A 97 11.59 18.45 -1.23
N SER A 98 10.50 18.03 -1.87
CA SER A 98 10.13 18.56 -3.19
C SER A 98 8.67 18.24 -3.55
N ALA A 99 7.86 19.28 -3.74
CA ALA A 99 6.51 19.14 -4.29
C ALA A 99 6.54 18.72 -5.78
N GLY A 100 7.53 19.21 -6.54
CA GLY A 100 7.72 18.86 -7.95
C GLY A 100 8.02 17.37 -8.15
N LEU A 101 8.84 16.77 -7.29
CA LEU A 101 9.11 15.33 -7.32
C LEU A 101 7.84 14.51 -7.04
N ALA A 102 7.06 14.90 -6.03
CA ALA A 102 5.80 14.24 -5.72
C ALA A 102 4.81 14.31 -6.90
N ALA A 103 4.72 15.46 -7.57
CA ALA A 103 3.90 15.65 -8.75
C ALA A 103 4.36 14.79 -9.94
N ALA A 104 5.67 14.73 -10.21
CA ALA A 104 6.22 13.91 -11.28
C ALA A 104 5.99 12.41 -11.05
N LEU A 105 6.14 11.93 -9.81
CA LEU A 105 5.83 10.54 -9.45
C LEU A 105 4.34 10.23 -9.60
N ARG A 106 3.46 11.14 -9.15
CA ARG A 106 2.00 11.02 -9.33
C ARG A 106 1.64 10.84 -10.81
N GLN A 107 2.18 11.68 -11.69
CA GLN A 107 1.92 11.60 -13.12
C GLN A 107 2.38 10.26 -13.72
N ARG A 108 3.55 9.76 -13.32
CA ARG A 108 4.04 8.45 -13.79
C ARG A 108 3.13 7.30 -13.34
N PHE A 109 2.70 7.31 -12.08
CA PHE A 109 1.78 6.30 -11.58
C PHE A 109 0.39 6.40 -12.22
N GLU A 110 -0.10 7.60 -12.52
CA GLU A 110 -1.35 7.76 -13.28
C GLU A 110 -1.28 7.13 -14.67
N THR A 111 -0.13 7.19 -15.35
CA THR A 111 0.04 6.51 -16.64
C THR A 111 0.17 5.00 -16.50
N MET A 112 0.85 4.53 -15.45
CA MET A 112 1.14 3.11 -15.25
C MET A 112 -0.07 2.31 -14.74
N LEU A 113 -0.95 2.92 -13.95
CA LEU A 113 -2.05 2.22 -13.30
C LEU A 113 -3.28 2.16 -14.22
N PRO A 114 -3.73 0.96 -14.60
CA PRO A 114 -4.89 0.80 -15.47
C PRO A 114 -6.16 1.31 -14.78
N THR A 115 -7.14 1.73 -15.57
CA THR A 115 -8.45 2.19 -15.07
C THR A 115 -9.27 1.04 -14.48
N SER A 116 -9.02 -0.20 -14.93
CA SER A 116 -9.67 -1.43 -14.44
C SER A 116 -9.22 -1.84 -13.03
N LEU A 117 -8.16 -1.24 -12.48
CA LEU A 117 -7.62 -1.58 -11.15
C LEU A 117 -8.67 -1.46 -10.03
N GLY A 118 -9.53 -0.43 -10.11
CA GLY A 118 -10.64 -0.25 -9.16
C GLY A 118 -11.60 -1.43 -9.19
N GLY A 119 -12.02 -1.84 -10.40
CA GLY A 119 -12.90 -2.98 -10.61
C GLY A 119 -12.30 -4.31 -10.11
N LEU A 120 -11.00 -4.52 -10.28
CA LEU A 120 -10.31 -5.69 -9.69
C LEU A 120 -10.40 -5.69 -8.16
N ALA A 121 -10.17 -4.55 -7.52
CA ALA A 121 -10.23 -4.44 -6.06
C ALA A 121 -11.65 -4.71 -5.52
N ASP A 122 -12.67 -4.21 -6.22
CA ASP A 122 -14.08 -4.49 -5.89
C ASP A 122 -14.45 -5.95 -6.12
N ALA A 123 -14.01 -6.57 -7.23
CA ALA A 123 -14.24 -7.98 -7.50
C ALA A 123 -13.60 -8.88 -6.43
N LEU A 124 -12.37 -8.56 -6.00
CA LEU A 124 -11.70 -9.25 -4.89
C LEU A 124 -12.45 -9.07 -3.56
N LYS A 125 -12.99 -7.87 -3.29
CA LYS A 125 -13.80 -7.57 -2.10
C LYS A 125 -15.11 -8.35 -2.11
N GLY A 126 -15.82 -8.37 -3.24
CA GLY A 126 -17.07 -9.10 -3.42
C GLY A 126 -16.89 -10.62 -3.32
N SER A 127 -15.74 -11.13 -3.75
CA SER A 127 -15.41 -12.55 -3.73
C SER A 127 -14.82 -13.05 -2.42
N ARG A 128 -14.71 -12.22 -1.36
CA ARG A 128 -14.05 -12.57 -0.10
C ARG A 128 -14.55 -13.87 0.52
N ASP A 129 -15.86 -14.08 0.51
CA ASP A 129 -16.46 -15.27 1.13
C ASP A 129 -16.22 -16.52 0.27
N ALA A 130 -16.27 -16.40 -1.06
CA ALA A 130 -15.91 -17.48 -1.98
C ALA A 130 -14.41 -17.86 -1.83
N ILE A 131 -13.52 -16.88 -1.74
CA ILE A 131 -12.08 -17.09 -1.51
C ILE A 131 -11.84 -17.79 -0.17
N ARG A 132 -12.57 -17.40 0.89
CA ARG A 132 -12.48 -18.05 2.22
C ARG A 132 -13.02 -19.48 2.21
N ALA A 133 -14.08 -19.75 1.45
CA ALA A 133 -14.61 -21.10 1.30
C ALA A 133 -13.64 -21.99 0.49
N HIS A 134 -13.01 -21.45 -0.54
CA HIS A 134 -12.06 -22.18 -1.38
C HIS A 134 -10.73 -22.48 -0.64
N TRP A 135 -10.22 -21.52 0.13
CA TRP A 135 -9.06 -21.70 1.01
C TRP A 135 -9.41 -21.32 2.46
N PRO A 136 -9.85 -22.28 3.27
CA PRO A 136 -10.15 -22.04 4.69
C PRO A 136 -8.91 -21.62 5.48
N ASP A 137 -7.77 -22.27 5.21
CA ASP A 137 -6.50 -21.92 5.84
C ASP A 137 -6.03 -20.52 5.42
N ALA A 138 -5.63 -19.71 6.40
CA ALA A 138 -5.27 -18.32 6.18
C ALA A 138 -3.96 -18.14 5.39
N SER A 139 -3.01 -19.05 5.59
CA SER A 139 -1.71 -19.00 4.93
C SER A 139 -1.83 -19.44 3.47
N GLU A 140 -2.55 -20.54 3.20
CA GLU A 140 -2.90 -20.99 1.84
C GLU A 140 -3.63 -19.91 1.06
N ARG A 141 -4.66 -19.31 1.67
CA ARG A 141 -5.42 -18.21 1.05
C ARG A 141 -4.53 -17.03 0.69
N ARG A 142 -3.63 -16.63 1.59
CA ARG A 142 -2.68 -15.53 1.34
C ARG A 142 -1.73 -15.85 0.19
N ARG A 143 -1.22 -17.08 0.11
CA ARG A 143 -0.38 -17.52 -1.01
C ARG A 143 -1.14 -17.54 -2.33
N ALA A 144 -2.35 -18.08 -2.33
CA ALA A 144 -3.19 -18.12 -3.53
C ALA A 144 -3.46 -16.72 -4.07
N ILE A 145 -3.85 -15.78 -3.20
CA ILE A 145 -4.05 -14.37 -3.57
C ILE A 145 -2.74 -13.75 -4.07
N GLY A 146 -1.62 -13.95 -3.36
CA GLY A 146 -0.32 -13.39 -3.77
C GLY A 146 0.16 -13.91 -5.12
N ALA A 147 0.01 -15.22 -5.38
CA ALA A 147 0.35 -15.83 -6.66
C ALA A 147 -0.57 -15.33 -7.78
N ALA A 148 -1.86 -15.15 -7.51
CA ALA A 148 -2.81 -14.58 -8.44
C ALA A 148 -2.41 -13.15 -8.83
N LEU A 149 -2.14 -12.29 -7.84
CA LEU A 149 -1.73 -10.89 -8.05
C LEU A 149 -0.36 -10.75 -8.72
N ALA A 150 0.47 -11.81 -8.72
CA ALA A 150 1.73 -11.86 -9.46
C ALA A 150 1.59 -12.47 -10.87
N GLY A 151 0.37 -12.84 -11.28
CA GLY A 151 0.09 -13.56 -12.51
C GLY A 151 -1.32 -13.29 -13.03
N ALA A 152 -2.25 -14.24 -12.84
CA ALA A 152 -3.57 -14.20 -13.45
C ALA A 152 -4.41 -12.96 -13.10
N LEU A 153 -4.14 -12.31 -11.97
CA LEU A 153 -4.79 -11.10 -11.47
C LEU A 153 -3.79 -9.95 -11.30
N ASP A 154 -2.76 -9.86 -12.17
CA ASP A 154 -1.77 -8.76 -12.13
C ASP A 154 -2.47 -7.38 -12.11
N PRO A 155 -2.29 -6.56 -11.05
CA PRO A 155 -2.90 -5.25 -10.91
C PRO A 155 -2.49 -4.23 -11.97
N LEU A 156 -1.36 -4.45 -12.66
CA LEU A 156 -0.86 -3.56 -13.71
C LEU A 156 -1.29 -4.00 -15.11
N ALA A 157 -1.88 -5.19 -15.23
CA ALA A 157 -2.51 -5.64 -16.46
C ALA A 157 -3.96 -5.14 -16.54
N ASP A 158 -4.50 -5.07 -17.75
CA ASP A 158 -5.92 -4.77 -17.93
C ASP A 158 -6.75 -6.00 -17.56
N GLN A 159 -7.60 -5.86 -16.53
CA GLN A 159 -8.42 -6.93 -16.00
C GLN A 159 -9.88 -6.72 -16.41
N ASP A 160 -10.55 -7.78 -16.89
CA ASP A 160 -12.00 -7.75 -17.07
C ASP A 160 -12.74 -8.13 -15.78
N ALA A 161 -14.05 -7.84 -15.76
CA ALA A 161 -14.90 -8.05 -14.59
C ALA A 161 -14.99 -9.51 -14.12
N GLY A 162 -14.66 -10.48 -14.98
CA GLY A 162 -14.73 -11.92 -14.70
C GLY A 162 -13.41 -12.54 -14.26
N ALA A 163 -12.35 -11.75 -14.09
CA ALA A 163 -11.00 -12.26 -13.84
C ALA A 163 -10.93 -13.06 -12.53
N VAL A 164 -11.58 -12.56 -11.46
CA VAL A 164 -11.57 -13.19 -10.13
C VAL A 164 -12.36 -14.49 -10.14
N GLU A 165 -13.53 -14.55 -10.79
CA GLU A 165 -14.32 -15.77 -10.90
C GLU A 165 -13.57 -16.86 -11.68
N ARG A 166 -12.90 -16.48 -12.79
CA ARG A 166 -12.08 -17.42 -13.56
C ARG A 166 -10.91 -17.93 -12.74
N TRP A 167 -10.25 -17.07 -11.97
CA TRP A 167 -9.17 -17.49 -11.08
C TRP A 167 -9.64 -18.48 -10.01
N LEU A 168 -10.80 -18.23 -9.39
CA LEU A 168 -11.40 -19.14 -8.41
C LEU A 168 -11.80 -20.50 -9.01
N ALA A 169 -12.12 -20.55 -10.31
CA ALA A 169 -12.44 -21.78 -11.01
C ALA A 169 -11.20 -22.57 -11.47
N MET A 170 -10.00 -21.99 -11.41
CA MET A 170 -8.77 -22.71 -11.77
C MET A 170 -8.41 -23.74 -10.69
N PRO A 171 -7.92 -24.93 -11.06
CA PRO A 171 -7.39 -25.87 -10.09
C PRO A 171 -6.24 -25.22 -9.33
N GLY A 172 -6.36 -25.09 -8.00
CA GLY A 172 -5.34 -24.45 -7.18
C GLY A 172 -4.00 -25.16 -7.32
N ALA A 173 -2.98 -24.46 -7.83
CA ALA A 173 -1.61 -24.95 -7.78
C ALA A 173 -1.13 -24.94 -6.32
N GLN A 174 -1.25 -26.08 -5.66
CA GLN A 174 -0.66 -26.30 -4.34
C GLN A 174 0.86 -26.21 -4.47
N HIS A 175 1.43 -25.05 -4.16
CA HIS A 175 2.86 -24.93 -3.91
C HIS A 175 3.10 -25.26 -2.44
N ALA A 176 2.84 -26.52 -2.08
CA ALA A 176 3.30 -27.10 -0.83
C ALA A 176 4.66 -27.76 -1.10
N GLY A 177 5.69 -27.37 -0.37
CA GLY A 177 7.01 -27.96 -0.50
C GLY A 177 8.15 -26.98 -0.25
N THR A 178 9.36 -27.54 -0.35
CA THR A 178 10.60 -26.80 -0.15
C THR A 178 11.27 -26.54 -1.48
N VAL A 179 11.52 -25.26 -1.79
CA VAL A 179 12.29 -24.84 -2.95
C VAL A 179 13.64 -24.33 -2.46
N ARG A 180 14.72 -24.96 -2.94
CA ARG A 180 16.08 -24.51 -2.64
C ARG A 180 16.53 -23.45 -3.64
N ILE A 181 17.15 -22.39 -3.14
CA ILE A 181 17.82 -21.35 -3.93
C ILE A 181 19.28 -21.26 -3.48
N THR A 182 20.18 -21.53 -4.41
CA THR A 182 21.62 -21.32 -4.21
C THR A 182 21.98 -19.92 -4.71
N LEU A 183 22.32 -19.03 -3.78
CA LEU A 183 22.61 -17.62 -4.02
C LEU A 183 23.98 -17.46 -4.69
N ARG A 184 24.02 -16.69 -5.76
CA ARG A 184 25.24 -16.42 -6.55
C ARG A 184 26.09 -15.28 -5.99
N SER A 185 25.49 -14.45 -5.14
CA SER A 185 26.04 -13.18 -4.67
C SER A 185 25.37 -12.79 -3.36
N THR A 186 26.03 -11.92 -2.61
CA THR A 186 25.47 -11.31 -1.39
C THR A 186 24.60 -10.08 -1.67
N ASP A 187 24.58 -9.60 -2.92
CA ASP A 187 23.76 -8.47 -3.36
C ASP A 187 22.32 -8.91 -3.62
N PRO A 188 21.30 -8.35 -2.93
CA PRO A 188 19.92 -8.69 -3.19
C PRO A 188 19.41 -8.32 -4.58
N ASP A 189 20.06 -7.41 -5.30
CA ASP A 189 19.66 -7.03 -6.65
C ASP A 189 20.11 -8.06 -7.70
N ASP A 190 20.99 -9.01 -7.32
CA ASP A 190 21.38 -10.16 -8.15
C ASP A 190 20.37 -11.32 -8.10
N LEU A 191 19.31 -11.20 -7.29
CA LEU A 191 18.21 -12.16 -7.30
C LEU A 191 17.52 -12.11 -8.67
N SER A 192 17.38 -13.28 -9.29
CA SER A 192 16.53 -13.41 -10.47
C SER A 192 15.09 -13.08 -10.10
N LEU A 193 14.30 -12.66 -11.10
CA LEU A 193 12.88 -12.38 -10.93
C LEU A 193 12.12 -13.58 -10.34
N ARG A 194 12.55 -14.81 -10.64
CA ARG A 194 11.95 -16.03 -10.09
C ARG A 194 12.27 -16.20 -8.60
N GLU A 195 13.51 -15.97 -8.19
CA GLU A 195 13.94 -16.10 -6.79
C GLU A 195 13.31 -15.02 -5.91
N ALA A 196 13.27 -13.77 -6.39
CA ALA A 196 12.59 -12.68 -5.70
C ALA A 196 11.08 -12.97 -5.53
N ARG A 197 10.41 -13.52 -6.56
CA ARG A 197 9.01 -13.95 -6.47
C ARG A 197 8.80 -15.07 -5.47
N LEU A 198 9.67 -16.08 -5.45
CA LEU A 198 9.58 -17.18 -4.48
C LEU A 198 9.75 -16.67 -3.05
N LEU A 199 10.73 -15.80 -2.80
CA LEU A 199 10.93 -15.17 -1.48
C LEU A 199 9.73 -14.34 -1.04
N ALA A 200 9.13 -13.56 -1.95
CA ALA A 200 7.94 -12.77 -1.68
C ALA A 200 6.68 -13.64 -1.42
N GLN A 201 6.69 -14.92 -1.79
CA GLN A 201 5.58 -15.86 -1.59
C GLN A 201 5.80 -16.81 -0.41
N ALA A 202 7.03 -16.89 0.11
CA ALA A 202 7.42 -17.86 1.13
C ALA A 202 6.64 -17.68 2.44
N ASP A 203 6.14 -18.79 3.00
CA ASP A 203 5.67 -18.85 4.39
C ASP A 203 6.85 -18.88 5.35
N ARG A 204 7.92 -19.52 4.88
CA ARG A 204 9.12 -19.72 5.65
C ARG A 204 10.35 -19.56 4.79
N VAL A 205 11.34 -18.88 5.34
CA VAL A 205 12.69 -18.84 4.80
C VAL A 205 13.59 -19.59 5.76
N THR A 206 14.10 -20.74 5.32
CA THR A 206 15.21 -21.41 5.99
C THR A 206 16.51 -20.92 5.37
N HIS A 207 17.55 -20.71 6.18
CA HIS A 207 18.82 -20.21 5.64
C HIS A 207 20.04 -20.71 6.41
N ARG A 208 21.16 -20.81 5.71
CA ARG A 208 22.49 -20.99 6.30
C ARG A 208 22.98 -19.70 6.97
N GLY A 209 23.97 -19.83 7.84
CA GLY A 209 24.48 -18.71 8.66
C GLY A 209 25.20 -17.61 7.88
N ASP A 210 25.61 -17.90 6.65
CA ASP A 210 26.32 -17.00 5.73
C ASP A 210 25.40 -16.21 4.80
N VAL A 211 24.09 -16.47 4.82
CA VAL A 211 23.11 -15.76 3.98
C VAL A 211 22.90 -14.32 4.49
N PRO A 212 23.12 -13.28 3.67
CA PRO A 212 22.97 -11.89 4.09
C PRO A 212 21.55 -11.50 4.50
N GLY A 213 21.45 -10.71 5.58
CA GLY A 213 20.18 -10.14 6.04
C GLY A 213 19.47 -9.28 4.99
N THR A 214 20.21 -8.63 4.09
CA THR A 214 19.70 -7.83 2.96
C THR A 214 18.90 -8.65 1.94
N ILE A 215 19.20 -9.95 1.82
CA ILE A 215 18.42 -10.90 1.01
C ILE A 215 17.22 -11.40 1.80
N LEU A 216 17.40 -11.72 3.09
CA LEU A 216 16.32 -12.20 3.96
C LEU A 216 15.16 -11.19 4.07
N ILE A 217 15.44 -9.88 4.07
CA ILE A 217 14.40 -8.83 4.09
C ILE A 217 13.58 -8.74 2.80
N ARG A 218 13.98 -9.41 1.71
CA ARG A 218 13.19 -9.50 0.47
C ARG A 218 12.00 -10.46 0.60
N ALA A 219 12.03 -11.34 1.59
CA ALA A 219 10.86 -12.12 1.95
C ALA A 219 9.79 -11.25 2.63
N ARG A 220 8.57 -11.78 2.73
CA ARG A 220 7.47 -11.07 3.41
C ARG A 220 7.87 -10.71 4.85
N ALA A 221 7.35 -9.59 5.35
CA ALA A 221 7.63 -9.13 6.70
C ALA A 221 7.14 -10.10 7.80
N ASP A 222 6.10 -10.90 7.49
CA ASP A 222 5.49 -11.90 8.36
C ASP A 222 5.97 -13.34 8.10
N ALA A 223 6.87 -13.56 7.14
CA ALA A 223 7.41 -14.89 6.88
C ALA A 223 8.31 -15.35 8.03
N GLU A 224 8.14 -16.61 8.47
CA GLU A 224 8.99 -17.21 9.51
C GLU A 224 10.42 -17.37 8.98
N ARG A 225 11.42 -16.98 9.77
CA ARG A 225 12.83 -17.08 9.39
C ARG A 225 13.53 -18.03 10.34
N ILE A 226 14.11 -19.10 9.79
CA ILE A 226 14.74 -20.16 10.57
C ILE A 226 16.18 -20.33 10.08
N ALA A 227 17.15 -20.02 10.93
CA ALA A 227 18.54 -20.39 10.68
C ALA A 227 18.73 -21.89 10.93
N CYS A 228 19.13 -22.65 9.91
CA CYS A 228 19.33 -24.09 10.03
C CYS A 228 20.25 -24.65 8.95
N GLU A 229 20.93 -25.77 9.25
CA GLU A 229 21.76 -26.54 8.31
C GLU A 229 20.96 -27.36 7.29
N ALA A 230 19.70 -27.66 7.60
CA ALA A 230 18.77 -28.30 6.67
C ALA A 230 17.33 -27.88 6.99
N PRO A 231 16.48 -27.66 5.96
CA PRO A 231 15.10 -27.31 6.17
C PRO A 231 14.34 -28.47 6.84
N PRO A 232 13.45 -28.20 7.81
CA PRO A 232 12.60 -29.24 8.37
C PRO A 232 11.72 -29.88 7.27
N ALA A 233 11.50 -31.19 7.36
CA ALA A 233 10.69 -31.92 6.38
C ALA A 233 9.18 -31.68 6.60
N ASN A 234 8.39 -31.83 5.53
CA ASN A 234 6.92 -31.87 5.55
C ASN A 234 6.25 -30.65 6.18
N LEU A 235 6.82 -29.47 5.94
CA LEU A 235 6.22 -28.23 6.39
C LEU A 235 5.05 -27.84 5.48
N PRO A 236 3.92 -27.40 6.05
CA PRO A 236 2.81 -26.90 5.25
C PRO A 236 3.22 -25.61 4.51
N GLY A 237 2.78 -25.47 3.26
CA GLY A 237 3.06 -24.28 2.46
C GLY A 237 4.43 -24.25 1.79
N LEU A 238 4.87 -23.06 1.41
CA LEU A 238 6.10 -22.84 0.66
C LEU A 238 7.25 -22.49 1.61
N THR A 239 8.24 -23.38 1.66
CA THR A 239 9.54 -23.11 2.31
C THR A 239 10.57 -22.76 1.24
N VAL A 240 11.24 -21.62 1.39
CA VAL A 240 12.40 -21.26 0.56
C VAL A 240 13.65 -21.51 1.38
N ASP A 241 14.48 -22.46 0.94
CA ASP A 241 15.75 -22.82 1.58
C ASP A 241 16.91 -22.10 0.87
N LEU A 242 17.57 -21.19 1.58
CA LEU A 242 18.66 -20.36 1.07
C LEU A 242 20.02 -20.87 1.54
N GLU A 243 20.94 -20.98 0.59
CA GLU A 243 22.37 -21.22 0.85
C GLU A 243 23.21 -20.42 -0.15
N MET A 244 24.43 -20.06 0.23
CA MET A 244 25.38 -19.46 -0.70
C MET A 244 25.97 -20.55 -1.61
N ALA A 245 26.29 -20.18 -2.85
CA ALA A 245 27.14 -21.01 -3.69
C ALA A 245 28.53 -21.16 -3.02
N ILE A 246 29.04 -22.40 -3.00
CA ILE A 246 30.40 -22.73 -2.51
C ILE A 246 31.44 -22.22 -3.51
#